data_AF-A0A1E5JVT7-F1
#
_entry.id   AF-A0A1E5JVT7-F1
#
_cell.length_a   1.000
_cell.length_b   1.000
_cell.length_c   1.000
_cell.angle_alpha   90.00
_cell.angle_beta   90.00
_cell.angle_gamma   90.00
#
_symmetry.space_group_name_H-M   'P 1'
#
loop_
_entity.id
_entity.type
_entity.pdbx_description
1 polymer ?
#
loop_
_entity_poly.entity_id
_entity_poly.type
_entity_poly.pdbx_seq_one_letter_code
_entity_poly.pdbx_strand_id
1 'polypeptide(L)'
;MGDPLDLFPLGFLTIPFDQYPGVKDPKISSRDLEWLIVQLNDFITETPVGTIAESNFGYWLTYALQTAMNTYDEKAAQHICALLYKLYQDGNPAVLVSILSQTLGGAFEGQTVAYAWMDSLFTATFDSRNNSVLVAINYIFSQLLANAGDELSSIMAKNVEKGSEKGKNAILVLVRALANATTISDNQPTAELIAELLSSFIKKSPRIISAALTKEITYGSFKGKSSTYVLVGAIKNAVVDNPKVVQILSRILIDVSKISPAELVDSLCKTHELGPYKGLHTLHIILISLVSAAYINHNSDALSNLIDALYQIWESNSDGKINSALMQTIHTGVHADLNGIMMIVRALAAAIDHELEIAPIIEFLNHFIKSDPKDLCSAFTHKAPQNTIGDYTLSPLVLLINTWSNNKSPFVKTKLQQTIDTLASSKSAIEMSCSLDGEPKLFFVKKVASAHSLDEADVARLLRTASGNPSSASLDSGFFLTRNKLGEKQFFFQPFDEVRDATEEDIEKQSATCRI
;
A
#
# COMPACT_ATOMS: atom_id res chain seq x y z
N MET A 1 -46.64 3.00 -10.76
CA MET A 1 -45.67 3.24 -9.67
C MET A 1 -46.37 2.85 -8.39
N GLY A 2 -45.77 1.96 -7.58
CA GLY A 2 -46.40 1.44 -6.35
C GLY A 2 -46.34 2.43 -5.17
N ASP A 3 -47.03 2.09 -4.09
CA ASP A 3 -46.97 2.83 -2.82
C ASP A 3 -45.68 2.41 -2.08
N PRO A 4 -44.88 3.32 -1.49
CA PRO A 4 -43.74 2.94 -0.64
C PRO A 4 -44.10 1.93 0.46
N LEU A 5 -45.35 1.93 0.93
CA LEU A 5 -45.87 0.96 1.91
C LEU A 5 -45.94 -0.48 1.38
N ASP A 6 -45.93 -0.67 0.05
CA ASP A 6 -45.82 -1.99 -0.58
C ASP A 6 -44.39 -2.57 -0.45
N LEU A 7 -43.39 -1.70 -0.26
CA LEU A 7 -41.97 -2.07 -0.12
C LEU A 7 -41.54 -2.13 1.35
N PHE A 8 -42.08 -1.23 2.18
CA PHE A 8 -41.73 -1.07 3.58
C PHE A 8 -42.96 -1.36 4.47
N PRO A 9 -43.06 -2.57 5.06
CA PRO A 9 -44.17 -2.91 5.94
C PRO A 9 -44.16 -2.01 7.19
N LEU A 10 -45.33 -1.81 7.79
CA LEU A 10 -45.46 -1.03 9.01
C LEU A 10 -44.52 -1.56 10.10
N GLY A 11 -43.73 -0.68 10.72
CA GLY A 11 -42.75 -1.06 11.73
C GLY A 11 -41.45 -1.66 11.17
N PHE A 12 -41.14 -1.48 9.88
CA PHE A 12 -39.91 -2.01 9.26
C PHE A 12 -38.60 -1.65 10.00
N LEU A 13 -38.58 -0.53 10.74
CA LEU A 13 -37.46 -0.10 11.56
C LEU A 13 -37.34 -0.94 12.85
N THR A 14 -38.42 -1.48 13.41
CA THR A 14 -38.42 -2.14 14.72
C THR A 14 -38.67 -3.65 14.66
N ILE A 15 -39.18 -4.18 13.54
CA ILE A 15 -39.34 -5.63 13.34
C ILE A 15 -37.95 -6.29 13.31
N PRO A 16 -37.65 -7.32 14.11
CA PRO A 16 -36.38 -8.03 14.03
C PRO A 16 -36.05 -8.45 12.59
N PHE A 17 -34.81 -8.23 12.14
CA PHE A 17 -34.45 -8.38 10.72
C PHE A 17 -34.62 -9.82 10.19
N ASP A 18 -34.51 -10.83 11.05
CA ASP A 18 -34.80 -12.23 10.77
C ASP A 18 -36.29 -12.50 10.53
N GLN A 19 -37.17 -11.70 11.15
CA GLN A 19 -38.63 -11.76 11.04
C GLN A 19 -39.20 -10.75 10.02
N TYR A 20 -38.34 -10.01 9.32
CA TYR A 20 -38.76 -9.01 8.36
C TYR A 20 -39.54 -9.65 7.19
N PRO A 21 -40.83 -9.30 6.99
CA PRO A 21 -41.69 -9.98 6.02
C PRO A 21 -41.53 -9.46 4.58
N GLY A 22 -40.85 -8.32 4.40
CA GLY A 22 -40.61 -7.70 3.10
C GLY A 22 -39.34 -8.21 2.40
N VAL A 23 -39.11 -7.71 1.19
CA VAL A 23 -37.83 -7.91 0.47
C VAL A 23 -36.74 -7.12 1.20
N LYS A 24 -35.63 -7.77 1.52
CA LYS A 24 -34.54 -7.15 2.30
C LYS A 24 -33.71 -6.16 1.46
N ASP A 25 -33.75 -6.29 0.14
CA ASP A 25 -33.05 -5.45 -0.84
C ASP A 25 -34.02 -4.91 -1.93
N PRO A 26 -35.10 -4.20 -1.54
CA PRO A 26 -36.16 -3.83 -2.47
C PRO A 26 -35.67 -2.79 -3.48
N LYS A 27 -35.92 -2.98 -4.78
CA LYS A 27 -35.59 -1.95 -5.78
C LYS A 27 -36.43 -0.69 -5.55
N ILE A 28 -35.83 0.35 -4.97
CA ILE A 28 -36.49 1.62 -4.66
C ILE A 28 -36.30 2.67 -5.77
N SER A 29 -37.34 3.47 -6.03
CA SER A 29 -37.27 4.66 -6.88
C SER A 29 -36.76 5.89 -6.10
N SER A 30 -36.47 7.00 -6.77
CA SER A 30 -36.07 8.25 -6.09
C SER A 30 -37.14 8.74 -5.10
N ARG A 31 -38.43 8.57 -5.42
CA ARG A 31 -39.53 8.94 -4.51
C ARG A 31 -39.55 8.06 -3.26
N ASP A 32 -39.29 6.77 -3.41
CA ASP A 32 -39.25 5.82 -2.29
C ASP A 32 -38.02 6.10 -1.40
N LEU A 33 -36.90 6.51 -2.00
CA LEU A 33 -35.70 6.93 -1.27
C LEU A 33 -35.94 8.20 -0.45
N GLU A 34 -36.56 9.23 -1.05
CA GLU A 34 -36.96 10.44 -0.31
C GLU A 34 -37.90 10.12 0.85
N TRP A 35 -38.88 9.25 0.62
CA TRP A 35 -39.79 8.79 1.67
C TRP A 35 -39.03 8.06 2.78
N LEU A 36 -38.12 7.14 2.44
CA LEU A 36 -37.31 6.42 3.42
C LEU A 36 -36.45 7.37 4.26
N ILE A 37 -35.84 8.38 3.65
CA ILE A 37 -35.05 9.40 4.36
C ILE A 37 -35.92 10.16 5.37
N VAL A 38 -37.15 10.53 4.99
CA VAL A 38 -38.11 11.18 5.91
C VAL A 38 -38.44 10.25 7.07
N GLN A 39 -38.77 8.98 6.81
CA GLN A 39 -39.06 8.01 7.88
C GLN A 39 -37.88 7.79 8.83
N LEU A 40 -36.66 7.75 8.30
CA LEU A 40 -35.45 7.65 9.12
C LEU A 40 -35.24 8.90 9.99
N ASN A 41 -35.49 10.09 9.44
CA ASN A 41 -35.42 11.32 10.21
C ASN A 41 -36.47 11.38 11.33
N ASP A 42 -37.71 11.02 11.02
CA ASP A 42 -38.82 11.04 11.98
C ASP A 42 -38.55 10.04 13.10
N PHE A 43 -38.01 8.87 12.76
CA PHE A 43 -37.61 7.88 13.75
C PHE A 43 -36.51 8.39 14.70
N ILE A 44 -35.51 9.14 14.20
CA ILE A 44 -34.51 9.80 15.05
C ILE A 44 -35.16 10.80 16.02
N THR A 45 -36.17 11.55 15.58
CA THR A 45 -36.80 12.61 16.40
C THR A 45 -37.81 12.08 17.41
N GLU A 46 -38.53 11.02 17.07
CA GLU A 46 -39.69 10.56 17.84
C GLU A 46 -39.35 9.39 18.78
N THR A 47 -38.20 8.74 18.58
CA THR A 47 -37.85 7.50 19.27
C THR A 47 -36.79 7.72 20.34
N PRO A 48 -36.93 7.15 21.56
CA PRO A 48 -35.87 7.15 22.55
C PRO A 48 -34.57 6.53 22.01
N VAL A 49 -33.45 7.16 22.32
CA VAL A 49 -32.15 6.84 21.72
C VAL A 49 -31.73 5.36 21.91
N GLY A 50 -32.04 4.75 23.06
CA GLY A 50 -31.75 3.32 23.30
C GLY A 50 -32.49 2.38 22.36
N THR A 51 -33.72 2.73 21.98
CA THR A 51 -34.54 1.94 21.04
C THR A 51 -34.00 2.02 19.61
N ILE A 52 -33.36 3.14 19.23
CA ILE A 52 -32.73 3.28 17.91
C ILE A 52 -31.58 2.27 17.75
N ALA A 53 -30.76 2.10 18.80
CA ALA A 53 -29.62 1.17 18.79
C ALA A 53 -30.01 -0.32 18.67
N GLU A 54 -31.24 -0.67 19.07
CA GLU A 54 -31.77 -2.05 19.00
C GLU A 54 -32.59 -2.30 17.72
N SER A 55 -32.80 -1.26 16.91
CA SER A 55 -33.64 -1.28 15.73
C SER A 55 -32.85 -1.60 14.45
N ASN A 56 -33.57 -1.82 13.34
CA ASN A 56 -33.01 -1.95 11.99
C ASN A 56 -32.59 -0.60 11.37
N PHE A 57 -32.57 0.49 12.14
CA PHE A 57 -32.19 1.80 11.65
C PHE A 57 -30.83 1.78 10.94
N GLY A 58 -29.82 1.11 11.51
CA GLY A 58 -28.49 0.97 10.90
C GLY A 58 -28.52 0.29 9.53
N TYR A 59 -29.37 -0.74 9.36
CA TYR A 59 -29.56 -1.41 8.08
C TYR A 59 -30.15 -0.47 7.02
N TRP A 60 -31.28 0.15 7.34
CA TRP A 60 -32.01 0.98 6.36
C TRP A 60 -31.30 2.29 6.04
N LEU A 61 -30.59 2.88 7.00
CA LEU A 61 -29.73 4.03 6.74
C LEU A 61 -28.59 3.68 5.77
N THR A 62 -27.96 2.51 5.96
CA THR A 62 -26.91 2.00 5.07
C THR A 62 -27.46 1.69 3.68
N TYR A 63 -28.62 1.05 3.63
CA TYR A 63 -29.32 0.74 2.38
C TYR A 63 -29.67 2.01 1.58
N ALA A 64 -30.19 3.03 2.26
CA ALA A 64 -30.50 4.32 1.66
C ALA A 64 -29.22 4.99 1.11
N LEU A 65 -28.11 4.96 1.86
CA LEU A 65 -26.85 5.54 1.41
C LEU A 65 -26.33 4.84 0.16
N GLN A 66 -26.27 3.51 0.18
CA GLN A 66 -25.80 2.74 -0.98
C GLN A 66 -26.69 2.99 -2.20
N THR A 67 -28.01 3.08 -2.02
CA THR A 67 -28.94 3.40 -3.10
C THR A 67 -28.67 4.79 -3.67
N ALA A 68 -28.57 5.82 -2.83
CA ALA A 68 -28.27 7.19 -3.24
C ALA A 68 -26.95 7.27 -4.04
N MET A 69 -25.93 6.56 -3.58
CA MET A 69 -24.62 6.49 -4.26
C MET A 69 -24.73 5.80 -5.63
N ASN A 70 -25.45 4.69 -5.72
CA ASN A 70 -25.63 3.93 -6.96
C ASN A 70 -26.49 4.67 -7.99
N THR A 71 -27.41 5.53 -7.54
CA THR A 71 -28.26 6.36 -8.41
C THR A 71 -27.66 7.75 -8.68
N TYR A 72 -26.49 8.06 -8.13
CA TYR A 72 -25.83 9.37 -8.19
C TYR A 72 -26.69 10.53 -7.65
N ASP A 73 -27.52 10.25 -6.63
CA ASP A 73 -28.35 11.24 -5.94
C ASP A 73 -27.55 11.88 -4.79
N GLU A 74 -26.76 12.91 -5.14
CA GLU A 74 -25.92 13.62 -4.19
C GLU A 74 -26.73 14.22 -3.02
N LYS A 75 -27.91 14.77 -3.30
CA LYS A 75 -28.76 15.41 -2.29
C LYS A 75 -29.26 14.40 -1.27
N ALA A 76 -29.72 13.24 -1.74
CA ALA A 76 -30.12 12.16 -0.86
C ALA A 76 -28.95 11.68 0.00
N ALA A 77 -27.77 11.48 -0.59
CA ALA A 77 -26.57 11.05 0.14
C ALA A 77 -26.17 12.07 1.22
N GLN A 78 -26.20 13.38 0.91
CA GLN A 78 -25.96 14.45 1.88
C GLN A 78 -26.97 14.44 3.03
N HIS A 79 -28.26 14.30 2.74
CA HIS A 79 -29.30 14.20 3.78
C HIS A 79 -29.05 12.99 4.69
N ILE A 80 -28.68 11.84 4.13
CA ILE A 80 -28.38 10.63 4.90
C ILE A 80 -27.17 10.83 5.81
N CYS A 81 -26.10 11.46 5.31
CA CYS A 81 -24.96 11.84 6.14
C CYS A 81 -25.34 12.84 7.24
N ALA A 82 -26.25 13.78 6.96
CA ALA A 82 -26.76 14.72 7.96
C ALA A 82 -27.56 14.02 9.08
N LEU A 83 -28.31 12.95 8.77
CA LEU A 83 -28.98 12.14 9.79
C LEU A 83 -27.98 11.45 10.72
N LEU A 84 -26.87 10.94 10.17
CA LEU A 84 -25.79 10.37 10.98
C LEU A 84 -25.19 11.45 11.90
N TYR A 85 -24.99 12.67 11.38
CA TYR A 85 -24.47 13.79 12.16
C TYR A 85 -25.43 14.26 13.27
N LYS A 86 -26.73 14.27 13.00
CA LYS A 86 -27.76 14.56 14.00
C LYS A 86 -27.70 13.59 15.17
N LEU A 87 -27.58 12.29 14.89
CA LEU A 87 -27.40 11.26 15.93
C LEU A 87 -26.14 11.46 16.77
N TYR A 88 -25.07 11.99 16.17
CA TYR A 88 -23.87 12.37 16.91
C TYR A 88 -24.08 13.61 17.79
N GLN A 89 -24.73 14.66 17.27
CA GLN A 89 -24.92 15.95 17.98
C GLN A 89 -25.89 15.87 19.17
N ASP A 90 -26.88 14.99 19.13
CA ASP A 90 -27.87 14.83 20.21
C ASP A 90 -27.29 14.19 21.51
N GLY A 91 -25.96 14.23 21.66
CA GLY A 91 -25.24 13.99 22.91
C GLY A 91 -24.92 12.54 23.20
N ASN A 92 -25.09 11.62 22.24
CA ASN A 92 -24.88 10.19 22.48
C ASN A 92 -23.99 9.49 21.43
N PRO A 93 -22.68 9.83 21.35
CA PRO A 93 -21.72 9.12 20.51
C PRO A 93 -21.74 7.59 20.69
N ALA A 94 -22.04 7.12 21.91
CA ALA A 94 -22.11 5.69 22.22
C ALA A 94 -23.22 4.96 21.45
N VAL A 95 -24.36 5.60 21.21
CA VAL A 95 -25.44 5.01 20.40
C VAL A 95 -25.03 4.91 18.95
N LEU A 96 -24.38 5.93 18.40
CA LEU A 96 -23.86 5.87 17.04
C LEU A 96 -22.79 4.76 16.91
N VAL A 97 -21.91 4.61 17.89
CA VAL A 97 -20.94 3.50 17.94
C VAL A 97 -21.64 2.13 18.02
N SER A 98 -22.70 2.02 18.83
CA SER A 98 -23.53 0.80 18.89
C SER A 98 -24.15 0.47 17.55
N ILE A 99 -24.75 1.44 16.86
CA ILE A 99 -25.29 1.28 15.50
C ILE A 99 -24.19 0.84 14.53
N LEU A 100 -23.02 1.49 14.56
CA LEU A 100 -21.87 1.16 13.71
C LEU A 100 -21.37 -0.29 13.93
N SER A 101 -21.54 -0.84 15.13
CA SER A 101 -21.15 -2.20 15.50
C SER A 101 -22.12 -3.29 15.04
N GLN A 102 -23.37 -2.93 14.70
CA GLN A 102 -24.42 -3.87 14.32
C GLN A 102 -23.99 -4.70 13.11
N THR A 103 -24.20 -6.01 13.19
CA THR A 103 -23.96 -6.93 12.07
C THR A 103 -25.22 -7.02 11.22
N LEU A 104 -25.06 -6.82 9.92
CA LEU A 104 -26.15 -6.69 8.96
C LEU A 104 -26.49 -8.03 8.29
N GLY A 105 -27.75 -8.16 7.87
CA GLY A 105 -28.24 -9.24 7.01
C GLY A 105 -28.47 -8.78 5.56
N GLY A 106 -29.25 -9.53 4.79
CA GLY A 106 -29.73 -9.09 3.47
C GLY A 106 -28.59 -8.78 2.51
N ALA A 107 -28.66 -7.64 1.81
CA ALA A 107 -27.63 -7.16 0.88
C ALA A 107 -26.22 -6.99 1.50
N PHE A 108 -26.13 -6.86 2.83
CA PHE A 108 -24.87 -6.62 3.57
C PHE A 108 -24.50 -7.79 4.47
N GLU A 109 -24.91 -9.01 4.12
CA GLU A 109 -24.81 -10.16 5.01
C GLU A 109 -23.43 -10.33 5.65
N GLY A 110 -23.39 -10.29 6.98
CA GLY A 110 -22.18 -10.50 7.80
C GLY A 110 -21.30 -9.26 7.96
N GLN A 111 -21.60 -8.15 7.28
CA GLN A 111 -20.87 -6.88 7.40
C GLN A 111 -21.33 -6.11 8.64
N THR A 112 -20.46 -5.30 9.22
CA THR A 112 -20.91 -4.27 10.17
C THR A 112 -21.41 -3.04 9.43
N VAL A 113 -22.24 -2.21 10.08
CA VAL A 113 -22.60 -0.89 9.52
C VAL A 113 -21.32 -0.08 9.22
N ALA A 114 -20.32 -0.06 10.11
CA ALA A 114 -19.05 0.62 9.86
C ALA A 114 -18.34 0.13 8.58
N TYR A 115 -18.35 -1.19 8.32
CA TYR A 115 -17.81 -1.76 7.09
C TYR A 115 -18.53 -1.23 5.86
N ALA A 116 -19.86 -1.30 5.83
CA ALA A 116 -20.66 -0.88 4.69
C ALA A 116 -20.55 0.64 4.41
N TRP A 117 -20.37 1.44 5.47
CA TRP A 117 -20.10 2.87 5.34
C TRP A 117 -18.69 3.16 4.78
N MET A 118 -17.68 2.39 5.18
CA MET A 118 -16.37 2.49 4.53
C MET A 118 -16.42 2.04 3.07
N ASP A 119 -17.26 1.06 2.72
CA ASP A 119 -17.45 0.64 1.34
C ASP A 119 -18.18 1.70 0.50
N SER A 120 -19.11 2.43 1.11
CA SER A 120 -19.73 3.62 0.52
C SER A 120 -18.71 4.75 0.32
N LEU A 121 -17.83 4.98 1.30
CA LEU A 121 -16.70 5.92 1.18
C LEU A 121 -15.75 5.49 0.05
N PHE A 122 -15.41 4.19 -0.05
CA PHE A 122 -14.64 3.64 -1.16
C PHE A 122 -15.33 3.90 -2.51
N THR A 123 -16.62 3.61 -2.62
CA THR A 123 -17.42 3.86 -3.83
C THR A 123 -17.43 5.33 -4.22
N ALA A 124 -17.51 6.24 -3.24
CA ALA A 124 -17.48 7.68 -3.48
C ALA A 124 -16.17 8.17 -4.10
N THR A 125 -15.05 7.45 -3.91
CA THR A 125 -13.76 7.85 -4.51
C THR A 125 -13.69 7.73 -6.03
N PHE A 126 -14.66 7.06 -6.67
CA PHE A 126 -14.71 6.92 -8.13
C PHE A 126 -15.36 8.12 -8.84
N ASP A 127 -16.02 9.03 -8.11
CA ASP A 127 -16.77 10.13 -8.69
C ASP A 127 -16.67 11.40 -7.85
N SER A 128 -16.11 12.46 -8.44
CA SER A 128 -15.96 13.78 -7.80
C SER A 128 -17.27 14.41 -7.29
N ARG A 129 -18.43 14.04 -7.86
CA ARG A 129 -19.74 14.51 -7.38
C ARG A 129 -20.03 14.05 -5.95
N ASN A 130 -19.41 12.98 -5.50
CA ASN A 130 -19.59 12.43 -4.16
C ASN A 130 -18.57 12.98 -3.14
N ASN A 131 -17.80 14.02 -3.48
CA ASN A 131 -16.85 14.65 -2.56
C ASN A 131 -17.52 15.16 -1.27
N SER A 132 -18.75 15.65 -1.35
CA SER A 132 -19.53 16.07 -0.18
C SER A 132 -19.79 14.91 0.79
N VAL A 133 -20.11 13.72 0.26
CA VAL A 133 -20.31 12.48 1.02
C VAL A 133 -19.00 12.03 1.67
N LEU A 134 -17.89 12.04 0.91
CA LEU A 134 -16.55 11.71 1.41
C LEU A 134 -16.16 12.57 2.61
N VAL A 135 -16.35 13.88 2.50
CA VAL A 135 -16.06 14.85 3.57
C VAL A 135 -16.94 14.59 4.78
N ALA A 136 -18.23 14.36 4.60
CA ALA A 136 -19.17 14.14 5.70
C ALA A 136 -18.86 12.84 6.47
N ILE A 137 -18.61 11.73 5.75
CA ILE A 137 -18.22 10.45 6.38
C ILE A 137 -16.88 10.61 7.11
N ASN A 138 -15.89 11.24 6.48
CA ASN A 138 -14.59 11.41 7.13
C ASN A 138 -14.70 12.27 8.41
N TYR A 139 -15.43 13.37 8.34
CA TYR A 139 -15.64 14.26 9.47
C TYR A 139 -16.30 13.53 10.65
N ILE A 140 -17.39 12.79 10.43
CA ILE A 140 -18.09 12.12 11.52
C ILE A 140 -17.27 10.98 12.13
N PHE A 141 -16.53 10.21 11.32
CA PHE A 141 -15.63 9.19 11.85
C PHE A 141 -14.47 9.80 12.64
N SER A 142 -13.95 10.96 12.21
CA SER A 142 -12.95 11.71 12.98
C SER A 142 -13.48 12.18 14.33
N GLN A 143 -14.72 12.70 14.37
CA GLN A 143 -15.38 13.12 15.60
C GLN A 143 -15.66 11.93 16.53
N LEU A 144 -16.14 10.81 16.00
CA LEU A 144 -16.37 9.59 16.77
C LEU A 144 -15.07 9.02 17.32
N LEU A 145 -14.00 9.01 16.53
CA LEU A 145 -12.69 8.53 16.97
C LEU A 145 -12.12 9.37 18.12
N ALA A 146 -12.37 10.70 18.11
CA ALA A 146 -11.96 11.57 19.21
C ALA A 146 -12.63 11.16 20.54
N ASN A 147 -13.92 10.77 20.49
CA ASN A 147 -14.75 10.49 21.68
C ASN A 147 -14.76 9.01 22.11
N ALA A 148 -14.74 8.06 21.18
CA ALA A 148 -14.95 6.62 21.41
C ALA A 148 -13.81 5.77 20.80
N GLY A 149 -12.57 6.27 20.93
CA GLY A 149 -11.40 5.82 20.19
C GLY A 149 -11.21 4.31 20.02
N ASP A 150 -11.02 3.60 21.14
CA ASP A 150 -10.73 2.16 21.13
C ASP A 150 -11.95 1.32 20.72
N GLU A 151 -13.15 1.75 21.09
CA GLU A 151 -14.39 1.05 20.75
C GLU A 151 -14.65 1.13 19.25
N LEU A 152 -14.57 2.33 18.66
CA LEU A 152 -14.69 2.52 17.22
C LEU A 152 -13.58 1.76 16.48
N SER A 153 -12.34 1.83 16.96
CA SER A 153 -11.21 1.11 16.35
C SER A 153 -11.42 -0.40 16.37
N SER A 154 -12.00 -0.95 17.44
CA SER A 154 -12.33 -2.38 17.54
C SER A 154 -13.40 -2.77 16.52
N ILE A 155 -14.42 -1.93 16.31
CA ILE A 155 -15.46 -2.14 15.30
C ILE A 155 -14.85 -2.09 13.90
N MET A 156 -13.99 -1.10 13.62
CA MET A 156 -13.34 -0.94 12.32
C MET A 156 -12.40 -2.11 11.98
N ALA A 157 -11.76 -2.69 13.00
CA ALA A 157 -10.87 -3.84 12.87
C ALA A 157 -11.62 -5.19 12.84
N LYS A 158 -12.93 -5.22 13.12
CA LYS A 158 -13.72 -6.46 13.11
C LYS A 158 -13.81 -7.01 11.68
N ASN A 159 -13.43 -8.27 11.51
CA ASN A 159 -13.56 -8.96 10.24
C ASN A 159 -15.02 -9.35 9.98
N VAL A 160 -15.44 -9.24 8.73
CA VAL A 160 -16.69 -9.79 8.21
C VAL A 160 -16.68 -11.31 8.36
N GLU A 161 -17.73 -11.88 8.97
CA GLU A 161 -17.76 -13.29 9.39
C GLU A 161 -18.22 -14.25 8.27
N LYS A 162 -19.07 -13.77 7.36
CA LYS A 162 -19.71 -14.54 6.28
C LYS A 162 -19.99 -13.67 5.04
N GLY A 163 -20.50 -14.27 3.97
CA GLY A 163 -20.78 -13.58 2.71
C GLY A 163 -19.54 -13.38 1.82
N SER A 164 -19.70 -12.64 0.72
CA SER A 164 -18.64 -12.37 -0.27
C SER A 164 -17.46 -11.59 0.32
N GLU A 165 -17.73 -10.79 1.35
CA GLU A 165 -16.75 -9.92 2.00
C GLU A 165 -16.02 -10.59 3.17
N LYS A 166 -16.27 -11.89 3.42
CA LYS A 166 -15.69 -12.65 4.53
C LYS A 166 -14.18 -12.45 4.65
N GLY A 167 -13.74 -12.18 5.88
CA GLY A 167 -12.32 -12.00 6.23
C GLY A 167 -11.78 -10.59 6.01
N LYS A 168 -12.52 -9.69 5.34
CA LYS A 168 -12.18 -8.27 5.20
C LYS A 168 -12.66 -7.48 6.43
N ASN A 169 -12.08 -6.32 6.69
CA ASN A 169 -12.53 -5.39 7.73
C ASN A 169 -12.61 -3.95 7.19
N ALA A 170 -13.19 -3.04 7.97
CA ALA A 170 -13.42 -1.66 7.53
C ALA A 170 -12.10 -0.87 7.35
N ILE A 171 -11.04 -1.22 8.11
CA ILE A 171 -9.70 -0.65 7.90
C ILE A 171 -9.15 -1.01 6.52
N LEU A 172 -9.27 -2.26 6.07
CA LEU A 172 -8.89 -2.65 4.71
C LEU A 172 -9.66 -1.81 3.68
N VAL A 173 -10.96 -1.61 3.87
CA VAL A 173 -11.78 -0.82 2.93
C VAL A 173 -11.36 0.66 2.92
N LEU A 174 -11.02 1.23 4.07
CA LEU A 174 -10.46 2.58 4.16
C LEU A 174 -9.11 2.69 3.41
N VAL A 175 -8.22 1.71 3.55
CA VAL A 175 -6.96 1.67 2.81
C VAL A 175 -7.20 1.48 1.31
N ARG A 176 -8.22 0.72 0.91
CA ARG A 176 -8.65 0.57 -0.50
C ARG A 176 -9.16 1.90 -1.07
N ALA A 177 -9.93 2.66 -0.30
CA ALA A 177 -10.39 4.00 -0.68
C ALA A 177 -9.21 4.94 -0.88
N LEU A 178 -8.23 4.92 0.02
CA LEU A 178 -7.00 5.70 -0.17
C LEU A 178 -6.24 5.28 -1.43
N ALA A 179 -6.06 3.97 -1.64
CA ALA A 179 -5.39 3.46 -2.82
C ALA A 179 -6.10 3.87 -4.12
N ASN A 180 -7.43 3.95 -4.13
CA ASN A 180 -8.18 4.45 -5.29
C ASN A 180 -8.13 5.99 -5.41
N ALA A 181 -8.23 6.73 -4.31
CA ALA A 181 -8.10 8.19 -4.38
C ALA A 181 -6.72 8.62 -4.92
N THR A 182 -5.66 7.87 -4.60
CA THR A 182 -4.32 8.10 -5.15
C THR A 182 -4.18 7.69 -6.63
N THR A 183 -5.13 6.94 -7.20
CA THR A 183 -5.12 6.62 -8.64
C THR A 183 -5.66 7.75 -9.53
N ILE A 184 -6.12 8.85 -8.97
CA ILE A 184 -6.70 9.97 -9.73
C ILE A 184 -5.89 11.23 -9.41
N SER A 185 -5.25 11.84 -10.40
CA SER A 185 -4.32 12.97 -10.17
C SER A 185 -5.01 14.17 -9.53
N ASP A 186 -6.24 14.47 -9.92
CA ASP A 186 -6.99 15.61 -9.37
C ASP A 186 -7.67 15.32 -8.02
N ASN A 187 -7.47 14.12 -7.45
CA ASN A 187 -8.13 13.69 -6.21
C ASN A 187 -7.18 13.72 -4.99
N GLN A 188 -6.09 14.50 -5.07
CA GLN A 188 -5.11 14.66 -3.99
C GLN A 188 -5.75 15.08 -2.65
N PRO A 189 -6.69 16.05 -2.58
CA PRO A 189 -7.28 16.44 -1.30
C PRO A 189 -8.07 15.30 -0.65
N THR A 190 -8.78 14.49 -1.43
CA THR A 190 -9.49 13.31 -0.94
C THR A 190 -8.52 12.25 -0.43
N ALA A 191 -7.43 12.00 -1.17
CA ALA A 191 -6.41 11.06 -0.72
C ALA A 191 -5.77 11.51 0.60
N GLU A 192 -5.45 12.79 0.75
CA GLU A 192 -4.94 13.34 2.01
C GLU A 192 -5.96 13.19 3.15
N LEU A 193 -7.22 13.55 2.91
CA LEU A 193 -8.29 13.46 3.90
C LEU A 193 -8.47 12.03 4.41
N ILE A 194 -8.46 11.03 3.52
CA ILE A 194 -8.55 9.61 3.88
C ILE A 194 -7.28 9.15 4.63
N ALA A 195 -6.10 9.59 4.19
CA ALA A 195 -4.84 9.25 4.85
C ALA A 195 -4.76 9.84 6.28
N GLU A 196 -5.24 11.06 6.49
CA GLU A 196 -5.31 11.71 7.80
C GLU A 196 -6.27 10.96 8.75
N LEU A 197 -7.41 10.48 8.25
CA LEU A 197 -8.31 9.64 9.04
C LEU A 197 -7.65 8.32 9.45
N LEU A 198 -7.00 7.62 8.52
CA LEU A 198 -6.25 6.39 8.82
C LEU A 198 -5.13 6.63 9.84
N SER A 199 -4.38 7.73 9.70
CA SER A 199 -3.35 8.14 10.66
C SER A 199 -3.95 8.40 12.04
N SER A 200 -5.14 9.00 12.10
CA SER A 200 -5.83 9.26 13.36
C SER A 200 -6.22 7.96 14.05
N PHE A 201 -6.72 6.97 13.32
CA PHE A 201 -7.01 5.63 13.85
C PHE A 201 -5.78 4.99 14.49
N ILE A 202 -4.64 5.02 13.79
CA ILE A 202 -3.36 4.51 14.31
C ILE A 202 -2.94 5.24 15.58
N LYS A 203 -3.01 6.57 15.60
CA LYS A 203 -2.62 7.36 16.79
C LYS A 203 -3.51 7.08 17.99
N LYS A 204 -4.81 6.88 17.76
CA LYS A 204 -5.78 6.68 18.84
C LYS A 204 -5.69 5.27 19.43
N SER A 205 -5.59 4.26 18.58
CA SER A 205 -5.64 2.85 18.99
C SER A 205 -4.56 2.01 18.29
N PRO A 206 -3.27 2.31 18.55
CA PRO A 206 -2.16 1.81 17.75
C PRO A 206 -2.10 0.29 17.67
N ARG A 207 -2.33 -0.43 18.78
CA ARG A 207 -2.28 -1.90 18.80
C ARG A 207 -3.38 -2.54 17.96
N ILE A 208 -4.61 -2.03 18.08
CA ILE A 208 -5.79 -2.58 17.39
C ILE A 208 -5.63 -2.40 15.88
N ILE A 209 -5.27 -1.18 15.46
CA ILE A 209 -5.19 -0.83 14.04
C ILE A 209 -3.92 -1.44 13.42
N SER A 210 -2.80 -1.51 14.14
CA SER A 210 -1.60 -2.20 13.64
C SER A 210 -1.88 -3.67 13.36
N ALA A 211 -2.56 -4.37 14.27
CA ALA A 211 -2.98 -5.76 14.06
C ALA A 211 -3.93 -5.89 12.86
N ALA A 212 -4.88 -4.97 12.68
CA ALA A 212 -5.78 -4.97 11.54
C ALA A 212 -5.07 -4.70 10.19
N LEU A 213 -3.98 -3.94 10.21
CA LEU A 213 -3.18 -3.66 9.02
C LEU A 213 -2.31 -4.85 8.60
N THR A 214 -1.67 -5.52 9.56
CA THR A 214 -0.66 -6.55 9.31
C THR A 214 -1.25 -7.96 9.19
N LYS A 215 -2.40 -8.22 9.81
CA LYS A 215 -3.03 -9.54 9.80
C LYS A 215 -3.32 -10.01 8.38
N GLU A 216 -2.93 -11.25 8.11
CA GLU A 216 -3.21 -11.92 6.84
C GLU A 216 -4.70 -12.20 6.68
N ILE A 217 -5.21 -11.89 5.48
CA ILE A 217 -6.54 -12.21 5.02
C ILE A 217 -6.50 -13.62 4.43
N THR A 218 -7.35 -14.51 4.94
CA THR A 218 -7.34 -15.94 4.59
C THR A 218 -8.42 -16.34 3.58
N TYR A 219 -9.29 -15.41 3.19
CA TYR A 219 -10.45 -15.65 2.31
C TYR A 219 -10.57 -14.58 1.22
N GLY A 220 -11.30 -14.89 0.16
CA GLY A 220 -11.63 -13.95 -0.92
C GLY A 220 -10.45 -13.52 -1.79
N SER A 221 -10.64 -12.45 -2.58
CA SER A 221 -9.65 -11.95 -3.55
C SER A 221 -8.35 -11.41 -2.93
N PHE A 222 -8.36 -11.12 -1.63
CA PHE A 222 -7.19 -10.70 -0.87
C PHE A 222 -6.53 -11.84 -0.10
N LYS A 223 -6.92 -13.10 -0.34
CA LYS A 223 -6.31 -14.26 0.29
C LYS A 223 -4.78 -14.22 0.15
N GLY A 224 -4.09 -14.46 1.28
CA GLY A 224 -2.64 -14.43 1.35
C GLY A 224 -2.04 -13.04 1.49
N LYS A 225 -2.85 -11.97 1.48
CA LYS A 225 -2.39 -10.57 1.59
C LYS A 225 -2.85 -9.96 2.91
N SER A 226 -2.30 -8.81 3.27
CA SER A 226 -2.73 -7.98 4.41
C SER A 226 -3.16 -6.60 3.91
N SER A 227 -3.70 -5.75 4.77
CA SER A 227 -4.00 -4.36 4.41
C SER A 227 -2.72 -3.56 4.12
N THR A 228 -1.58 -3.93 4.73
CA THR A 228 -0.25 -3.35 4.42
C THR A 228 0.10 -3.46 2.94
N TYR A 229 -0.27 -4.56 2.26
CA TYR A 229 -0.07 -4.70 0.82
C TYR A 229 -0.77 -3.58 0.02
N VAL A 230 -2.01 -3.27 0.40
CA VAL A 230 -2.80 -2.20 -0.24
C VAL A 230 -2.25 -0.84 0.13
N LEU A 231 -1.85 -0.64 1.38
CA LEU A 231 -1.25 0.59 1.88
C LEU A 231 0.02 0.95 1.12
N VAL A 232 0.90 -0.02 0.88
CA VAL A 232 2.14 0.19 0.13
C VAL A 232 1.88 0.46 -1.35
N GLY A 233 0.82 -0.09 -1.97
CA GLY A 233 0.48 0.35 -3.32
C GLY A 233 -0.18 1.73 -3.37
N ALA A 234 -0.86 2.19 -2.31
CA ALA A 234 -1.29 3.58 -2.20
C ALA A 234 -0.07 4.53 -2.16
N ILE A 235 1.00 4.15 -1.43
CA ILE A 235 2.29 4.86 -1.47
C ILE A 235 2.83 4.93 -2.91
N LYS A 236 2.89 3.79 -3.61
CA LYS A 236 3.35 3.76 -5.01
C LYS A 236 2.53 4.69 -5.90
N ASN A 237 1.21 4.71 -5.75
CA ASN A 237 0.35 5.58 -6.56
C ASN A 237 0.54 7.07 -6.22
N ALA A 238 0.79 7.39 -4.94
CA ALA A 238 0.97 8.76 -4.46
C ALA A 238 2.35 9.36 -4.76
N VAL A 239 3.37 8.54 -5.03
CA VAL A 239 4.77 9.00 -5.12
C VAL A 239 5.02 10.09 -6.15
N VAL A 240 4.21 10.14 -7.21
CA VAL A 240 4.35 11.12 -8.30
C VAL A 240 3.64 12.42 -7.97
N ASP A 241 2.40 12.33 -7.49
CA ASP A 241 1.47 13.46 -7.47
C ASP A 241 1.17 13.97 -6.05
N ASN A 242 1.55 13.25 -4.99
CA ASN A 242 1.11 13.56 -3.62
C ASN A 242 2.16 13.17 -2.55
N PRO A 243 3.24 13.95 -2.40
CA PRO A 243 4.28 13.70 -1.40
C PRO A 243 3.76 13.75 0.04
N LYS A 244 2.69 14.52 0.31
CA LYS A 244 2.07 14.58 1.65
C LYS A 244 1.40 13.26 2.04
N VAL A 245 0.72 12.59 1.12
CA VAL A 245 0.19 11.23 1.36
C VAL A 245 1.32 10.24 1.58
N VAL A 246 2.42 10.32 0.81
CA VAL A 246 3.62 9.48 1.05
C VAL A 246 4.16 9.70 2.46
N GLN A 247 4.30 10.94 2.91
CA GLN A 247 4.73 11.28 4.27
C GLN A 247 3.83 10.63 5.33
N ILE A 248 2.51 10.79 5.21
CA ILE A 248 1.55 10.23 6.18
C ILE A 248 1.64 8.70 6.22
N LEU A 249 1.70 8.05 5.06
CA LEU A 249 1.73 6.59 4.96
C LEU A 249 3.06 6.00 5.42
N SER A 250 4.19 6.64 5.09
CA SER A 250 5.50 6.30 5.65
C SER A 250 5.49 6.40 7.17
N ARG A 251 4.88 7.45 7.73
CA ARG A 251 4.77 7.59 9.18
C ARG A 251 3.92 6.49 9.81
N ILE A 252 2.82 6.09 9.17
CA ILE A 252 2.00 4.95 9.61
C ILE A 252 2.84 3.67 9.64
N LEU A 253 3.63 3.38 8.59
CA LEU A 253 4.50 2.20 8.57
C LEU A 253 5.53 2.22 9.71
N ILE A 254 6.11 3.38 10.02
CA ILE A 254 7.04 3.57 11.15
C ILE A 254 6.33 3.37 12.50
N ASP A 255 5.12 3.91 12.66
CA ASP A 255 4.37 3.76 13.91
C ASP A 255 3.97 2.29 14.11
N VAL A 256 3.57 1.58 13.05
CA VAL A 256 3.28 0.13 13.09
C VAL A 256 4.54 -0.68 13.40
N SER A 257 5.71 -0.33 12.85
CA SER A 257 6.96 -1.05 13.13
C SER A 257 7.37 -0.98 14.60
N LYS A 258 7.04 0.11 15.29
CA LYS A 258 7.29 0.27 16.74
C LYS A 258 6.32 -0.52 17.61
N ILE A 259 5.12 -0.80 17.11
CA ILE A 259 4.03 -1.42 17.89
C ILE A 259 3.97 -2.93 17.68
N SER A 260 4.12 -3.38 16.43
CA SER A 260 4.05 -4.78 16.02
C SER A 260 5.13 -5.08 14.96
N PRO A 261 6.42 -5.03 15.34
CA PRO A 261 7.53 -5.16 14.41
C PRO A 261 7.51 -6.50 13.66
N ALA A 262 7.31 -7.61 14.38
CA ALA A 262 7.34 -8.95 13.80
C ALA A 262 6.22 -9.13 12.77
N GLU A 263 4.99 -8.74 13.11
CA GLU A 263 3.83 -8.86 12.23
C GLU A 263 3.96 -7.96 10.99
N LEU A 264 4.55 -6.76 11.15
CA LEU A 264 4.83 -5.89 10.01
C LEU A 264 5.90 -6.51 9.11
N VAL A 265 7.00 -7.01 9.66
CA VAL A 265 8.07 -7.65 8.89
C VAL A 265 7.53 -8.86 8.14
N ASP A 266 6.73 -9.72 8.78
CA ASP A 266 6.09 -10.86 8.12
C ASP A 266 5.20 -10.41 6.97
N SER A 267 4.40 -9.36 7.17
CA SER A 267 3.57 -8.79 6.12
C SER A 267 4.38 -8.15 4.98
N LEU A 268 5.54 -7.57 5.27
CA LEU A 268 6.39 -6.90 4.29
C LEU A 268 7.22 -7.89 3.47
N CYS A 269 7.72 -8.94 4.12
CA CYS A 269 8.56 -9.99 3.53
C CYS A 269 7.77 -11.16 2.96
N LYS A 270 6.44 -11.08 2.93
CA LYS A 270 5.63 -12.11 2.28
C LYS A 270 5.73 -12.01 0.77
N THR A 271 6.08 -13.12 0.11
CA THR A 271 6.08 -13.23 -1.35
C THR A 271 4.65 -13.39 -1.87
N HIS A 272 4.28 -12.61 -2.87
CA HIS A 272 2.97 -12.69 -3.50
C HIS A 272 2.95 -13.74 -4.62
N GLU A 273 2.06 -14.72 -4.52
CA GLU A 273 1.91 -15.78 -5.54
C GLU A 273 1.10 -15.31 -6.76
N LEU A 274 0.22 -14.32 -6.57
CA LEU A 274 -0.73 -13.82 -7.55
C LEU A 274 -0.83 -12.30 -7.52
N GLY A 275 -1.25 -11.72 -8.64
CA GLY A 275 -1.49 -10.30 -8.80
C GLY A 275 -0.34 -9.54 -9.47
N PRO A 276 -0.42 -8.20 -9.53
CA PRO A 276 0.52 -7.38 -10.32
C PRO A 276 1.95 -7.38 -9.76
N TYR A 277 2.15 -7.89 -8.54
CA TYR A 277 3.44 -8.01 -7.86
C TYR A 277 3.81 -9.47 -7.59
N LYS A 278 3.35 -10.40 -8.43
CA LYS A 278 3.73 -11.80 -8.34
C LYS A 278 5.26 -11.94 -8.27
N GLY A 279 5.74 -12.74 -7.33
CA GLY A 279 7.17 -12.99 -7.10
C GLY A 279 7.88 -11.96 -6.23
N LEU A 280 7.19 -10.88 -5.84
CA LEU A 280 7.76 -9.83 -5.00
C LEU A 280 7.31 -9.95 -3.55
N HIS A 281 8.18 -9.49 -2.66
CA HIS A 281 7.80 -9.05 -1.32
C HIS A 281 7.03 -7.73 -1.38
N THR A 282 6.11 -7.49 -0.45
CA THR A 282 5.50 -6.15 -0.29
C THR A 282 6.56 -5.07 -0.08
N LEU A 283 7.67 -5.39 0.60
CA LEU A 283 8.85 -4.53 0.75
C LEU A 283 9.39 -4.04 -0.59
N HIS A 284 9.41 -4.88 -1.63
CA HIS A 284 9.91 -4.48 -2.94
C HIS A 284 9.04 -3.39 -3.59
N ILE A 285 7.76 -3.31 -3.24
CA ILE A 285 6.87 -2.24 -3.73
C ILE A 285 7.29 -0.88 -3.10
N ILE A 286 7.75 -0.87 -1.84
CA ILE A 286 8.37 0.31 -1.22
C ILE A 286 9.64 0.69 -1.98
N LEU A 287 10.49 -0.27 -2.31
CA LEU A 287 11.74 -0.01 -3.04
C LEU A 287 11.49 0.49 -4.48
N ILE A 288 10.50 -0.05 -5.18
CA ILE A 288 10.06 0.46 -6.48
C ILE A 288 9.57 1.91 -6.35
N SER A 289 8.85 2.23 -5.28
CA SER A 289 8.41 3.60 -4.98
C SER A 289 9.59 4.52 -4.69
N LEU A 290 10.59 4.05 -3.94
CA LEU A 290 11.82 4.79 -3.66
C LEU A 290 12.60 5.12 -4.94
N VAL A 291 12.76 4.13 -5.82
CA VAL A 291 13.36 4.34 -7.15
C VAL A 291 12.55 5.36 -7.94
N SER A 292 11.22 5.22 -7.96
CA SER A 292 10.34 6.15 -8.69
C SER A 292 10.45 7.58 -8.17
N ALA A 293 10.50 7.77 -6.85
CA ALA A 293 10.71 9.08 -6.23
C ALA A 293 12.03 9.71 -6.67
N ALA A 294 13.10 8.90 -6.75
CA ALA A 294 14.43 9.37 -7.12
C ALA A 294 14.56 9.84 -8.58
N TYR A 295 13.64 9.42 -9.47
CA TYR A 295 13.59 9.87 -10.87
C TYR A 295 12.75 11.12 -11.10
N ILE A 296 12.10 11.65 -10.06
CA ILE A 296 11.22 12.81 -10.18
C ILE A 296 11.96 14.02 -9.63
N ASN A 297 12.13 15.03 -10.49
CA ASN A 297 12.72 16.30 -10.10
C ASN A 297 11.98 16.90 -8.90
N HIS A 298 12.74 17.44 -7.95
CA HIS A 298 12.23 18.10 -6.74
C HIS A 298 11.38 17.21 -5.81
N ASN A 299 11.50 15.88 -5.88
CA ASN A 299 10.74 14.95 -5.03
C ASN A 299 11.50 14.46 -3.78
N SER A 300 12.39 15.30 -3.23
CA SER A 300 13.21 14.96 -2.06
C SER A 300 12.37 14.55 -0.85
N ASP A 301 11.21 15.16 -0.64
CA ASP A 301 10.34 14.84 0.50
C ASP A 301 9.82 13.39 0.43
N ALA A 302 9.29 12.95 -0.72
CA ALA A 302 8.83 11.58 -0.86
C ALA A 302 9.99 10.59 -0.74
N LEU A 303 11.14 10.91 -1.36
CA LEU A 303 12.35 10.09 -1.28
C LEU A 303 12.80 9.90 0.18
N SER A 304 12.95 11.00 0.92
CA SER A 304 13.39 11.01 2.33
C SER A 304 12.40 10.29 3.25
N ASN A 305 11.09 10.45 3.05
CA ASN A 305 10.09 9.73 3.83
C ASN A 305 10.07 8.22 3.55
N LEU A 306 10.33 7.79 2.31
CA LEU A 306 10.39 6.38 1.95
C LEU A 306 11.62 5.67 2.53
N ILE A 307 12.77 6.32 2.44
CA ILE A 307 14.02 5.76 2.97
C ILE A 307 14.06 5.78 4.50
N ASP A 308 13.51 6.82 5.16
CA ASP A 308 13.35 6.82 6.62
C ASP A 308 12.45 5.67 7.06
N ALA A 309 11.30 5.46 6.41
CA ALA A 309 10.43 4.34 6.72
C ALA A 309 11.15 2.98 6.56
N LEU A 310 11.86 2.78 5.45
CA LEU A 310 12.65 1.56 5.22
C LEU A 310 13.68 1.35 6.33
N TYR A 311 14.40 2.41 6.69
CA TYR A 311 15.46 2.37 7.69
C TYR A 311 14.91 2.04 9.08
N GLN A 312 13.86 2.74 9.53
CA GLN A 312 13.22 2.47 10.83
C GLN A 312 12.65 1.05 10.92
N ILE A 313 12.06 0.54 9.83
CA ILE A 313 11.58 -0.86 9.76
C ILE A 313 12.76 -1.82 9.87
N TRP A 314 13.84 -1.56 9.12
CA TRP A 314 15.05 -2.38 9.15
C TRP A 314 15.71 -2.41 10.53
N GLU A 315 15.82 -1.27 11.23
CA GLU A 315 16.38 -1.24 12.60
C GLU A 315 15.51 -1.99 13.61
N SER A 316 14.19 -1.99 13.41
CA SER A 316 13.27 -2.76 14.26
C SER A 316 13.28 -4.27 14.00
N ASN A 317 13.96 -4.72 12.94
CA ASN A 317 13.96 -6.11 12.51
C ASN A 317 15.02 -6.96 13.23
N SER A 318 14.58 -7.84 14.14
CA SER A 318 15.47 -8.70 14.93
C SER A 318 15.79 -10.06 14.29
N ASP A 319 15.03 -10.52 13.31
CA ASP A 319 15.11 -11.89 12.77
C ASP A 319 15.84 -11.99 11.42
N GLY A 320 16.30 -10.88 10.87
CA GLY A 320 17.04 -10.83 9.61
C GLY A 320 16.20 -11.03 8.34
N LYS A 321 14.86 -11.16 8.42
CA LYS A 321 14.01 -11.31 7.23
C LYS A 321 14.11 -10.14 6.26
N ILE A 322 14.19 -8.90 6.76
CA ILE A 322 14.40 -7.72 5.90
C ILE A 322 15.74 -7.81 5.18
N ASN A 323 16.82 -8.22 5.86
CA ASN A 323 18.12 -8.43 5.21
C ASN A 323 18.01 -9.45 4.08
N SER A 324 17.36 -10.58 4.36
CA SER A 324 17.11 -11.63 3.37
C SER A 324 16.32 -11.08 2.18
N ALA A 325 15.22 -10.36 2.41
CA ALA A 325 14.41 -9.75 1.36
C ALA A 325 15.19 -8.71 0.54
N LEU A 326 16.07 -7.92 1.15
CA LEU A 326 16.91 -6.95 0.45
C LEU A 326 18.01 -7.59 -0.41
N MET A 327 18.56 -8.73 0.02
CA MET A 327 19.71 -9.37 -0.63
C MET A 327 19.34 -10.46 -1.64
N GLN A 328 18.23 -11.17 -1.40
CA GLN A 328 17.82 -12.27 -2.27
C GLN A 328 17.37 -11.79 -3.65
N THR A 329 17.71 -12.58 -4.66
CA THR A 329 17.29 -12.36 -6.03
C THR A 329 15.81 -12.68 -6.18
N ILE A 330 15.06 -11.81 -6.82
CA ILE A 330 13.67 -12.03 -7.23
C ILE A 330 13.68 -13.06 -8.37
N HIS A 331 12.95 -14.15 -8.22
CA HIS A 331 13.00 -15.27 -9.18
C HIS A 331 11.93 -15.22 -10.27
N THR A 332 10.87 -14.44 -10.09
CA THR A 332 9.73 -14.42 -11.02
C THR A 332 9.16 -13.01 -11.18
N GLY A 333 8.36 -12.81 -12.24
CA GLY A 333 7.71 -11.54 -12.52
C GLY A 333 8.59 -10.55 -13.29
N VAL A 334 8.10 -9.31 -13.40
CA VAL A 334 8.74 -8.25 -14.23
C VAL A 334 10.09 -7.80 -13.68
N HIS A 335 10.34 -8.02 -12.40
CA HIS A 335 11.58 -7.65 -11.71
C HIS A 335 12.44 -8.88 -11.38
N ALA A 336 12.25 -9.99 -12.11
CA ALA A 336 13.13 -11.15 -12.00
C ALA A 336 14.60 -10.73 -12.20
N ASP A 337 15.50 -11.45 -11.53
CA ASP A 337 16.94 -11.22 -11.52
C ASP A 337 17.40 -9.90 -10.88
N LEU A 338 16.52 -9.19 -10.16
CA LEU A 338 16.89 -8.05 -9.32
C LEU A 338 16.94 -8.44 -7.85
N ASN A 339 17.66 -7.66 -7.03
CA ASN A 339 17.56 -7.69 -5.57
C ASN A 339 17.26 -6.27 -5.01
N GLY A 340 16.88 -6.19 -3.74
CA GLY A 340 16.54 -4.92 -3.09
C GLY A 340 17.71 -3.94 -2.99
N ILE A 341 18.94 -4.41 -2.76
CA ILE A 341 20.15 -3.57 -2.72
C ILE A 341 20.39 -2.88 -4.07
N MET A 342 20.16 -3.57 -5.19
CA MET A 342 20.20 -2.95 -6.51
C MET A 342 19.19 -1.81 -6.64
N MET A 343 17.97 -1.97 -6.14
CA MET A 343 16.96 -0.91 -6.18
C MET A 343 17.39 0.31 -5.34
N ILE A 344 17.96 0.10 -4.15
CA ILE A 344 18.42 1.20 -3.28
C ILE A 344 19.61 1.96 -3.89
N VAL A 345 20.63 1.25 -4.38
CA VAL A 345 21.79 1.89 -5.03
C VAL A 345 21.37 2.60 -6.31
N ARG A 346 20.36 2.08 -7.02
CA ARG A 346 19.79 2.74 -8.18
C ARG A 346 19.04 4.03 -7.80
N ALA A 347 18.25 3.99 -6.73
CA ALA A 347 17.60 5.19 -6.21
C ALA A 347 18.64 6.25 -5.81
N LEU A 348 19.76 5.85 -5.20
CA LEU A 348 20.87 6.76 -4.90
C LEU A 348 21.45 7.42 -6.16
N ALA A 349 21.78 6.64 -7.18
CA ALA A 349 22.32 7.16 -8.43
C ALA A 349 21.34 8.14 -9.11
N ALA A 350 20.06 7.76 -9.19
CA ALA A 350 19.01 8.63 -9.74
C ALA A 350 18.83 9.91 -8.92
N ALA A 351 18.84 9.82 -7.58
CA ALA A 351 18.73 10.98 -6.70
C ALA A 351 19.92 11.96 -6.89
N ILE A 352 21.12 11.44 -7.16
CA ILE A 352 22.29 12.27 -7.50
C ILE A 352 22.08 12.97 -8.84
N ASP A 353 21.61 12.25 -9.87
CA ASP A 353 21.41 12.79 -11.21
C ASP A 353 20.33 13.89 -11.25
N HIS A 354 19.34 13.82 -10.35
CA HIS A 354 18.25 14.79 -10.22
C HIS A 354 18.45 15.78 -9.06
N GLU A 355 19.67 15.86 -8.51
CA GLU A 355 20.05 16.80 -7.44
C GLU A 355 19.16 16.76 -6.18
N LEU A 356 18.65 15.57 -5.83
CA LEU A 356 17.82 15.35 -4.64
C LEU A 356 18.66 15.16 -3.37
N GLU A 357 18.00 15.13 -2.22
CA GLU A 357 18.67 14.86 -0.94
C GLU A 357 19.09 13.39 -0.82
N ILE A 358 20.40 13.13 -0.84
CA ILE A 358 20.97 11.77 -0.84
C ILE A 358 21.46 11.28 0.53
N ALA A 359 21.55 12.17 1.52
CA ALA A 359 22.13 11.84 2.83
C ALA A 359 21.41 10.67 3.52
N PRO A 360 20.06 10.60 3.53
CA PRO A 360 19.34 9.48 4.15
C PRO A 360 19.64 8.12 3.50
N ILE A 361 19.79 8.05 2.17
CA ILE A 361 20.11 6.80 1.46
C ILE A 361 21.54 6.35 1.78
N ILE A 362 22.49 7.30 1.79
CA ILE A 362 23.88 7.03 2.14
C ILE A 362 23.99 6.52 3.58
N GLU A 363 23.27 7.12 4.52
CA GLU A 363 23.26 6.71 5.92
C GLU A 363 22.73 5.28 6.08
N PHE A 364 21.56 4.99 5.50
CA PHE A 364 20.98 3.65 5.49
C PHE A 364 21.97 2.62 4.92
N LEU A 365 22.55 2.87 3.74
CA LEU A 365 23.51 1.95 3.12
C LEU A 365 24.71 1.70 4.02
N ASN A 366 25.30 2.75 4.60
CA ASN A 366 26.46 2.61 5.48
C ASN A 366 26.14 1.77 6.71
N HIS A 367 24.96 1.95 7.32
CA HIS A 367 24.54 1.16 8.48
C HIS A 367 24.25 -0.29 8.09
N PHE A 368 23.55 -0.51 6.99
CA PHE A 368 23.29 -1.83 6.44
C PHE A 368 24.60 -2.60 6.17
N ILE A 369 25.57 -1.98 5.51
CA ILE A 369 26.87 -2.59 5.20
C ILE A 369 27.64 -2.91 6.49
N LYS A 370 27.65 -1.99 7.46
CA LYS A 370 28.31 -2.21 8.76
C LYS A 370 27.70 -3.33 9.58
N SER A 371 26.41 -3.65 9.36
CA SER A 371 25.79 -4.82 9.99
C SER A 371 26.33 -6.16 9.45
N ASP A 372 27.13 -6.14 8.38
CA ASP A 372 27.85 -7.27 7.78
C ASP A 372 26.95 -8.51 7.55
N PRO A 373 25.83 -8.35 6.81
CA PRO A 373 24.89 -9.44 6.59
C PRO A 373 25.52 -10.53 5.71
N LYS A 374 25.13 -11.79 5.95
CA LYS A 374 25.77 -12.99 5.36
C LYS A 374 25.90 -12.95 3.83
N ASP A 375 24.89 -12.44 3.14
CA ASP A 375 24.81 -12.43 1.67
C ASP A 375 25.18 -11.05 1.06
N LEU A 376 25.93 -10.23 1.81
CA LEU A 376 26.33 -8.89 1.35
C LEU A 376 27.12 -8.96 0.04
N CYS A 377 28.06 -9.92 -0.08
CA CYS A 377 28.87 -10.11 -1.28
C CYS A 377 27.99 -10.31 -2.51
N SER A 378 27.13 -11.33 -2.49
CA SER A 378 26.29 -11.70 -3.62
C SER A 378 25.34 -10.55 -3.98
N ALA A 379 24.75 -9.87 -3.00
CA ALA A 379 23.85 -8.75 -3.26
C ALA A 379 24.53 -7.59 -4.03
N PHE A 380 25.77 -7.22 -3.65
CA PHE A 380 26.50 -6.09 -4.25
C PHE A 380 27.25 -6.43 -5.54
N THR A 381 27.49 -7.72 -5.82
CA THR A 381 28.15 -8.19 -7.05
C THR A 381 27.17 -8.76 -8.08
N HIS A 382 25.91 -8.99 -7.69
CA HIS A 382 24.84 -9.47 -8.58
C HIS A 382 24.69 -8.58 -9.81
N LYS A 383 24.57 -9.21 -10.98
CA LYS A 383 24.33 -8.53 -12.26
C LYS A 383 23.03 -9.06 -12.85
N ALA A 384 22.08 -8.19 -13.19
CA ALA A 384 20.92 -8.62 -13.96
C ALA A 384 21.34 -8.94 -15.41
N PRO A 385 20.69 -9.90 -16.09
CA PRO A 385 21.00 -10.21 -17.47
C PRO A 385 20.71 -9.03 -18.40
N GLN A 386 21.39 -8.97 -19.55
CA GLN A 386 21.35 -7.84 -20.50
C GLN A 386 19.96 -7.58 -21.12
N ASN A 387 19.06 -8.55 -21.08
CA ASN A 387 17.67 -8.42 -21.51
C ASN A 387 16.76 -7.73 -20.47
N THR A 388 17.26 -7.54 -19.25
CA THR A 388 16.62 -6.72 -18.21
C THR A 388 16.83 -5.23 -18.51
N ILE A 389 16.20 -4.34 -17.74
CA ILE A 389 16.34 -2.88 -17.87
C ILE A 389 17.84 -2.51 -17.85
N GLY A 390 18.32 -1.82 -18.90
CA GLY A 390 19.75 -1.68 -19.23
C GLY A 390 20.63 -1.19 -18.08
N ASP A 391 20.10 -0.43 -17.15
CA ASP A 391 20.88 0.08 -16.02
C ASP A 391 20.95 -0.83 -14.79
N TYR A 392 20.13 -1.89 -14.74
CA TYR A 392 20.24 -2.96 -13.74
C TYR A 392 21.25 -4.04 -14.16
N THR A 393 21.87 -3.90 -15.34
CA THR A 393 22.93 -4.81 -15.80
C THR A 393 24.25 -4.58 -15.04
N LEU A 394 24.45 -3.38 -14.47
CA LEU A 394 25.55 -3.10 -13.58
C LEU A 394 25.24 -3.63 -12.18
N SER A 395 26.24 -4.26 -11.56
CA SER A 395 26.12 -4.60 -10.14
C SER A 395 26.09 -3.35 -9.28
N PRO A 396 25.47 -3.39 -8.08
CA PRO A 396 25.43 -2.24 -7.17
C PRO A 396 26.81 -1.65 -6.90
N LEU A 397 27.82 -2.49 -6.70
CA LEU A 397 29.19 -2.02 -6.46
C LEU A 397 29.78 -1.26 -7.67
N VAL A 398 29.59 -1.78 -8.88
CA VAL A 398 30.06 -1.11 -10.10
C VAL A 398 29.31 0.21 -10.31
N LEU A 399 27.99 0.23 -10.06
CA LEU A 399 27.19 1.45 -10.18
C LEU A 399 27.66 2.53 -9.19
N LEU A 400 27.95 2.18 -7.93
CA LEU A 400 28.51 3.12 -6.96
C LEU A 400 29.86 3.70 -7.41
N ILE A 401 30.78 2.86 -7.89
CA ILE A 401 32.11 3.30 -8.35
C ILE A 401 31.98 4.20 -9.58
N ASN A 402 31.15 3.83 -10.55
CA ASN A 402 30.93 4.63 -11.75
C ASN A 402 30.30 5.99 -11.41
N THR A 403 29.29 6.00 -10.52
CA THR A 403 28.64 7.22 -10.05
C THR A 403 29.66 8.13 -9.34
N TRP A 404 30.51 7.58 -8.49
CA TRP A 404 31.59 8.32 -7.83
C TRP A 404 32.60 8.91 -8.81
N SER A 405 33.05 8.13 -9.79
CA SER A 405 34.04 8.54 -10.79
C SER A 405 33.52 9.70 -11.64
N ASN A 406 32.28 9.58 -12.12
CA ASN A 406 31.66 10.51 -13.06
C ASN A 406 31.08 11.77 -12.41
N ASN A 407 30.84 11.76 -11.10
CA ASN A 407 30.27 12.93 -10.43
C ASN A 407 31.25 14.11 -10.42
N LYS A 408 30.75 15.34 -10.41
CA LYS A 408 31.59 16.57 -10.34
C LYS A 408 31.59 17.23 -8.96
N SER A 409 30.58 16.96 -8.13
CA SER A 409 30.42 17.54 -6.79
C SER A 409 31.40 16.90 -5.80
N PRO A 410 32.31 17.68 -5.18
CA PRO A 410 33.22 17.16 -4.15
C PRO A 410 32.48 16.59 -2.94
N PHE A 411 31.33 17.18 -2.59
CA PHE A 411 30.49 16.70 -1.49
C PHE A 411 29.93 15.31 -1.78
N VAL A 412 29.30 15.11 -2.94
CA VAL A 412 28.75 13.81 -3.36
C VAL A 412 29.86 12.77 -3.48
N LYS A 413 31.01 13.13 -4.08
CA LYS A 413 32.19 12.24 -4.13
C LYS A 413 32.63 11.79 -2.75
N THR A 414 32.70 12.70 -1.78
CA THR A 414 33.10 12.37 -0.42
C THR A 414 32.12 11.38 0.23
N LYS A 415 30.81 11.60 0.05
CA LYS A 415 29.77 10.70 0.59
C LYS A 415 29.80 9.31 -0.06
N LEU A 416 29.87 9.24 -1.39
CA LEU A 416 30.00 7.97 -2.09
C LEU A 416 31.29 7.24 -1.73
N GLN A 417 32.39 7.98 -1.58
CA GLN A 417 33.68 7.41 -1.16
C GLN A 417 33.57 6.76 0.21
N GLN A 418 32.89 7.40 1.17
CA GLN A 418 32.64 6.82 2.50
C GLN A 418 31.87 5.50 2.43
N THR A 419 30.86 5.41 1.56
CA THR A 419 30.11 4.15 1.35
C THR A 419 30.97 3.07 0.71
N ILE A 420 31.79 3.42 -0.28
CA ILE A 420 32.70 2.45 -0.91
C ILE A 420 33.80 1.99 0.07
N ASP A 421 34.34 2.89 0.89
CA ASP A 421 35.32 2.55 1.93
C ASP A 421 34.71 1.66 3.02
N THR A 422 33.43 1.89 3.35
CA THR A 422 32.66 1.03 4.27
C THR A 422 32.49 -0.37 3.69
N LEU A 423 32.15 -0.49 2.40
CA LEU A 423 32.11 -1.78 1.68
C LEU A 423 33.47 -2.47 1.67
N ALA A 424 34.54 -1.72 1.37
CA ALA A 424 35.90 -2.24 1.32
C ALA A 424 36.40 -2.76 2.69
N SER A 425 35.83 -2.25 3.78
CA SER A 425 36.14 -2.67 5.15
C SER A 425 35.31 -3.86 5.62
N SER A 426 34.29 -4.29 4.87
CA SER A 426 33.46 -5.46 5.21
C SER A 426 34.23 -6.78 5.08
N LYS A 427 33.74 -7.85 5.72
CA LYS A 427 34.39 -9.17 5.62
C LYS A 427 34.30 -9.76 4.21
N SER A 428 33.24 -9.42 3.48
CA SER A 428 32.99 -9.84 2.11
C SER A 428 33.82 -9.10 1.05
N ALA A 429 34.56 -8.05 1.41
CA ALA A 429 35.23 -7.17 0.46
C ALA A 429 36.26 -7.88 -0.43
N ILE A 430 36.95 -8.89 0.10
CA ILE A 430 37.92 -9.70 -0.65
C ILE A 430 37.21 -10.47 -1.78
N GLU A 431 36.08 -11.10 -1.46
CA GLU A 431 35.29 -11.86 -2.44
C GLU A 431 34.64 -10.94 -3.48
N MET A 432 34.13 -9.77 -3.04
CA MET A 432 33.60 -8.76 -3.94
C MET A 432 34.64 -8.31 -4.96
N SER A 433 35.90 -8.14 -4.53
CA SER A 433 37.02 -7.75 -5.40
C SER A 433 37.27 -8.75 -6.53
N CYS A 434 37.04 -10.04 -6.29
CA CYS A 434 37.18 -11.09 -7.30
C CYS A 434 36.05 -11.10 -8.35
N SER A 435 34.95 -10.39 -8.09
CA SER A 435 33.78 -10.30 -8.99
C SER A 435 33.77 -9.03 -9.86
N LEU A 436 34.80 -8.20 -9.71
CA LEU A 436 34.99 -6.97 -10.47
C LEU A 436 36.06 -7.15 -11.54
N ASP A 437 35.96 -6.36 -12.60
CA ASP A 437 36.96 -6.28 -13.67
C ASP A 437 37.31 -4.82 -14.02
N GLY A 438 38.43 -4.63 -14.73
CA GLY A 438 38.87 -3.34 -15.25
C GLY A 438 39.17 -2.28 -14.18
N GLU A 439 38.87 -1.03 -14.51
CA GLU A 439 39.08 0.14 -13.63
C GLU A 439 38.35 0.02 -12.27
N PRO A 440 37.06 -0.40 -12.22
CA PRO A 440 36.38 -0.61 -10.93
C PRO A 440 37.11 -1.58 -10.00
N LYS A 441 37.69 -2.66 -10.55
CA LYS A 441 38.48 -3.62 -9.77
C LYS A 441 39.73 -2.97 -9.18
N LEU A 442 40.50 -2.26 -10.02
CA LEU A 442 41.73 -1.60 -9.60
C LEU A 442 41.47 -0.60 -8.47
N PHE A 443 40.40 0.18 -8.60
CA PHE A 443 39.99 1.13 -7.59
C PHE A 443 39.58 0.45 -6.29
N PHE A 444 38.70 -0.55 -6.34
CA PHE A 444 38.19 -1.21 -5.14
C PHE A 444 39.27 -2.01 -4.40
N VAL A 445 40.13 -2.74 -5.11
CA VAL A 445 41.26 -3.48 -4.50
C VAL A 445 42.19 -2.54 -3.72
N LYS A 446 42.46 -1.33 -4.20
CA LYS A 446 43.25 -0.33 -3.45
C LYS A 446 42.59 0.05 -2.12
N LYS A 447 41.26 0.16 -2.11
CA LYS A 447 40.49 0.44 -0.89
C LYS A 447 40.50 -0.74 0.06
N VAL A 448 40.30 -1.96 -0.44
CA VAL A 448 40.39 -3.19 0.35
C VAL A 448 41.78 -3.37 0.96
N ALA A 449 42.84 -3.12 0.19
CA ALA A 449 44.21 -3.20 0.66
C ALA A 449 44.47 -2.23 1.81
N SER A 450 43.98 -0.99 1.69
CA SER A 450 44.09 0.00 2.75
C SER A 450 43.28 -0.37 3.99
N ALA A 451 42.09 -0.96 3.83
CA ALA A 451 41.21 -1.29 4.94
C ALA A 451 41.69 -2.52 5.73
N HIS A 452 42.26 -3.52 5.03
CA HIS A 452 42.70 -4.79 5.62
C HIS A 452 44.21 -4.91 5.77
N SER A 453 44.97 -3.83 5.52
CA SER A 453 46.44 -3.82 5.56
C SER A 453 47.09 -4.92 4.72
N LEU A 454 46.58 -5.14 3.50
CA LEU A 454 47.11 -6.18 2.60
C LEU A 454 48.49 -5.79 2.05
N ASP A 455 49.36 -6.78 1.90
CA ASP A 455 50.69 -6.57 1.31
C ASP A 455 50.65 -6.50 -0.24
N GLU A 456 51.77 -6.15 -0.87
CA GLU A 456 51.87 -6.05 -2.33
C GLU A 456 51.58 -7.37 -3.04
N ALA A 457 51.91 -8.51 -2.41
CA ALA A 457 51.69 -9.83 -2.98
C ALA A 457 50.19 -10.18 -2.98
N ASP A 458 49.48 -9.84 -1.91
CA ASP A 458 48.04 -9.99 -1.78
C ASP A 458 47.28 -9.08 -2.76
N VAL A 459 47.72 -7.83 -2.92
CA VAL A 459 47.17 -6.91 -3.92
C VAL A 459 47.37 -7.45 -5.34
N ALA A 460 48.59 -7.91 -5.66
CA ALA A 460 48.88 -8.51 -6.96
C ALA A 460 48.04 -9.77 -7.22
N ARG A 461 47.80 -10.59 -6.18
CA ARG A 461 46.94 -11.77 -6.26
C ARG A 461 45.48 -11.40 -6.55
N LEU A 462 44.93 -10.41 -5.84
CA LEU A 462 43.56 -9.95 -6.06
C LEU A 462 43.36 -9.31 -7.44
N LEU A 463 44.37 -8.64 -7.99
CA LEU A 463 44.27 -8.08 -9.34
C LEU A 463 44.27 -9.16 -10.44
N ARG A 464 44.95 -10.30 -10.22
CA ARG A 464 45.09 -11.38 -11.22
C ARG A 464 43.85 -12.26 -11.42
N THR A 465 42.89 -12.28 -10.49
CA THR A 465 41.64 -13.08 -10.61
C THR A 465 40.66 -12.46 -11.62
N ALA A 466 40.69 -12.85 -12.89
CA ALA A 466 39.74 -12.33 -13.88
C ALA A 466 38.30 -12.85 -13.63
N SER A 467 37.30 -11.96 -13.67
CA SER A 467 35.90 -12.33 -13.95
C SER A 467 35.52 -11.92 -15.38
N GLY A 468 34.44 -12.48 -15.93
CA GLY A 468 34.10 -12.34 -17.35
C GLY A 468 33.62 -10.94 -17.76
N ASN A 469 34.03 -10.53 -18.97
CA ASN A 469 33.78 -9.30 -19.74
C ASN A 469 32.59 -8.39 -19.34
N PRO A 470 32.80 -7.06 -19.19
CA PRO A 470 31.73 -6.07 -19.08
C PRO A 470 31.31 -5.47 -20.44
N SER A 471 30.01 -5.32 -20.68
CA SER A 471 29.46 -4.54 -21.80
C SER A 471 29.20 -3.09 -21.39
N SER A 472 29.68 -2.13 -22.17
CA SER A 472 29.35 -0.71 -22.06
C SER A 472 27.99 -0.43 -22.70
N ALA A 473 26.97 -0.10 -21.92
CA ALA A 473 25.70 0.43 -22.43
C ALA A 473 25.50 1.87 -21.94
N SER A 474 25.02 2.74 -22.83
CA SER A 474 24.70 4.14 -22.52
C SER A 474 23.36 4.25 -21.82
N LEU A 475 23.31 5.08 -20.77
CA LEU A 475 22.13 5.43 -19.99
C LEU A 475 21.12 6.20 -20.86
N ASP A 476 19.94 5.63 -21.11
CA ASP A 476 18.83 6.30 -21.79
C ASP A 476 17.71 6.61 -20.79
N SER A 477 17.57 7.88 -20.42
CA SER A 477 16.62 8.38 -19.42
C SER A 477 15.15 8.29 -19.90
N GLY A 478 14.88 8.21 -21.21
CA GLY A 478 13.53 8.13 -21.75
C GLY A 478 12.85 6.77 -21.55
N PHE A 479 13.64 5.70 -21.39
CA PHE A 479 13.14 4.31 -21.31
C PHE A 479 12.54 3.94 -19.94
N PHE A 480 12.97 4.62 -18.87
CA PHE A 480 12.61 4.29 -17.47
C PHE A 480 11.17 4.66 -17.10
N LEU A 481 10.66 5.73 -17.69
CA LEU A 481 9.29 6.20 -17.49
C LEU A 481 8.27 5.15 -17.97
N THR A 482 8.59 4.45 -19.07
CA THR A 482 7.70 3.47 -19.71
C THR A 482 7.66 2.09 -19.05
N ARG A 483 8.71 1.63 -18.35
CA ARG A 483 8.78 0.26 -17.79
C ARG A 483 8.71 0.17 -16.26
N ASN A 484 9.08 1.23 -15.53
CA ASN A 484 8.76 1.35 -14.10
C ASN A 484 7.31 1.78 -13.84
N LYS A 485 6.47 1.91 -14.90
CA LYS A 485 5.09 2.35 -14.80
C LYS A 485 4.98 3.68 -14.02
N LEU A 486 5.84 4.65 -14.33
CA LEU A 486 5.75 5.98 -13.73
C LEU A 486 4.45 6.61 -14.27
N GLY A 487 3.42 6.62 -13.43
CA GLY A 487 2.06 7.05 -13.82
C GLY A 487 1.07 5.93 -14.19
N GLU A 488 1.47 4.67 -14.27
CA GLU A 488 0.49 3.57 -14.36
C GLU A 488 -0.03 3.27 -12.95
N LYS A 489 -1.06 4.04 -12.62
CA LYS A 489 -1.75 3.99 -11.33
C LYS A 489 -2.43 2.63 -11.21
N GLN A 490 -2.14 1.93 -10.13
CA GLN A 490 -2.69 0.59 -9.96
C GLN A 490 -4.10 0.66 -9.40
N PHE A 491 -5.04 0.21 -10.22
CA PHE A 491 -6.36 -0.17 -9.76
C PHE A 491 -6.23 -1.56 -9.13
N PHE A 492 -6.39 -1.64 -7.80
CA PHE A 492 -6.45 -2.91 -7.07
C PHE A 492 -7.69 -3.76 -7.41
N PHE A 493 -8.42 -3.42 -8.46
CA PHE A 493 -9.81 -3.82 -8.71
C PHE A 493 -10.13 -4.17 -10.15
N GLN A 494 -9.15 -4.37 -11.04
CA GLN A 494 -9.47 -5.21 -12.19
C GLN A 494 -9.69 -6.64 -11.67
N PRO A 495 -10.80 -7.30 -12.01
CA PRO A 495 -10.93 -8.72 -11.75
C PRO A 495 -9.68 -9.37 -12.34
N PHE A 496 -8.92 -10.07 -11.51
CA PHE A 496 -7.99 -11.04 -12.06
C PHE A 496 -8.89 -11.98 -12.84
N ASP A 497 -8.67 -12.11 -14.15
CA ASP A 497 -9.18 -13.26 -14.86
C ASP A 497 -8.73 -14.44 -14.01
N GLU A 498 -9.69 -15.03 -13.28
CA GLU A 498 -9.58 -16.41 -12.91
C GLU A 498 -9.21 -17.07 -14.23
N VAL A 499 -8.05 -17.71 -14.27
CA VAL A 499 -7.77 -18.65 -15.32
C VAL A 499 -8.92 -19.64 -15.22
N ARG A 500 -9.97 -19.39 -16.01
CA ARG A 500 -10.94 -20.39 -16.38
C ARG A 500 -10.07 -21.43 -17.01
N ASP A 501 -9.84 -22.52 -16.30
CA ASP A 501 -9.43 -23.76 -16.93
C ASP A 501 -10.43 -23.95 -18.06
N ALA A 502 -9.99 -23.68 -19.29
CA ALA A 502 -10.81 -23.88 -20.46
C ALA A 502 -11.15 -25.36 -20.46
N THR A 503 -12.41 -25.68 -20.17
CA THR A 503 -12.91 -27.04 -20.34
C THR A 503 -12.80 -27.39 -21.82
N GLU A 504 -12.52 -28.64 -22.14
CA GLU A 504 -12.32 -29.12 -23.53
C GLU A 504 -13.49 -28.73 -24.47
N GLU A 505 -14.68 -28.42 -23.93
CA GLU A 505 -15.83 -27.87 -24.67
C GLU A 505 -15.60 -26.47 -25.29
N ASP A 506 -14.74 -25.62 -24.71
CA ASP A 506 -14.45 -24.29 -25.24
C ASP A 506 -13.46 -24.33 -26.41
N ILE A 507 -12.64 -25.39 -26.49
CA ILE A 507 -11.71 -25.63 -27.61
C ILE A 507 -12.44 -26.20 -28.84
N GLU A 508 -13.50 -27.00 -28.63
CA GLU A 508 -14.33 -27.50 -29.73
C GLU A 508 -15.22 -26.41 -30.36
N LYS A 509 -15.68 -25.40 -29.60
CA LYS A 509 -16.51 -24.31 -30.16
C LYS A 509 -15.73 -23.31 -31.02
N GLN A 510 -14.45 -23.07 -30.74
CA GLN A 510 -13.60 -22.18 -31.56
C GLN A 510 -13.11 -22.85 -32.86
N SER A 511 -13.02 -24.18 -32.91
CA SER A 511 -12.65 -24.90 -34.15
C SER A 511 -13.82 -25.10 -35.12
N ALA A 512 -15.07 -25.00 -34.65
CA ALA A 512 -16.27 -25.17 -35.46
C ALA A 512 -16.76 -23.90 -36.18
N THR A 513 -16.24 -22.71 -35.86
CA THR A 513 -16.70 -21.43 -36.45
C THR A 513 -15.86 -20.93 -37.63
N CYS A 514 -14.89 -21.71 -38.10
CA CYS A 514 -14.09 -21.42 -39.30
C CYS A 514 -14.30 -22.46 -40.41
N ARG A 515 -15.57 -22.80 -40.73
CA ARG A 515 -15.96 -23.43 -42.01
C ARG A 515 -17.42 -23.07 -42.36
N ILE A 516 -17.61 -22.01 -43.14
CA ILE A 516 -18.26 -21.92 -44.47
C ILE A 516 -18.10 -20.47 -44.95
#